data_AF-A0A3C1YMA6-F1
#
_entry.id   AF-A0A3C1YMA6-F1
#
_cell.length_a   1.000
_cell.length_b   1.000
_cell.length_c   1.000
_cell.angle_alpha   90.00
_cell.angle_beta   90.00
_cell.angle_gamma   90.00
#
_symmetry.space_group_name_H-M   'P 1'
#
loop_
_entity.id
_entity.type
_entity.pdbx_description
1 polymer ?
#
loop_
_entity_poly.entity_id
_entity_poly.type
_entity_poly.pdbx_seq_one_letter_code
_entity_poly.pdbx_strand_id
1 'polypeptide(L)'
;MSGGTMNDKIRILGIAPYNGMKTQMIKAAEDYKDRIDLVVLDGDLQEGVSAARNNFHGDFDVIISRGGTARMIRDQVSVPVVEIDLTDYDILRAMRLAENISTDIAVVGFPNITEAIQGISTLLSKKLRIFTIESADKLDNTMQHIHDQGYKIVLCDASSATIAKRHSLNCVLLTSGQSGIRKAYTNAIHLVESMQKLRSENAFLRQVIDRQANDTVIFDNKENIIFSNMKFEKRDELQNLLKKEISSVPSNKSCRIIKHHNKNLYHIKALKLNSDTGTYTVFYVERSRAPFLSGRSGIKYFTQAEAHEAFYNSFFVSISDILGNDEDFARAARFKRPVMLFGEDGTGKESAANMIYNKSSNGNKPFIVINCELLNDKSMEFLQSNQHSPFADSDNTIYISGISSMNHNPLQLLSVIMDMEVCLRNHVILSFPTNGSSIPKFAETFTNKLGCTVLNLSSLRSISCQLPKLINLFLSQFMQFSETDILGMEDEGIKLMMDFNWPHNYAQFRRIMEELVSITDQSLIRTEDVSKVLEREKLTPVTSSGINGSEVFDMNRTLDEMNAEIVRRVLKQCDGNQTLAAKRLGVSRTTVWRYAKI
;
A
#
# COMPACT_ATOMS: atom_id res chain seq x y z
N MET A 1 28.77 9.32 25.07
CA MET A 1 30.21 9.39 25.35
C MET A 1 30.60 8.15 26.14
N SER A 2 31.21 7.18 25.46
CA SER A 2 32.09 6.16 26.03
C SER A 2 33.16 5.97 24.98
N GLY A 3 34.30 6.63 25.20
CA GLY A 3 35.45 6.59 24.32
C GLY A 3 36.00 5.17 24.26
N GLY A 4 36.25 4.71 23.04
CA GLY A 4 36.99 3.50 22.73
C GLY A 4 37.65 3.72 21.39
N THR A 5 38.83 4.33 21.40
CA THR A 5 39.77 4.30 20.27
C THR A 5 40.23 2.86 20.09
N MET A 6 39.43 2.03 19.41
CA MET A 6 39.91 0.75 18.90
C MET A 6 40.67 1.04 17.61
N ASN A 7 41.98 1.01 17.74
CA ASN A 7 42.93 0.95 16.64
C ASN A 7 42.82 -0.45 16.01
N ASP A 8 41.67 -0.76 15.41
CA ASP A 8 41.39 -2.07 14.83
C ASP A 8 42.18 -2.20 13.54
N LYS A 9 43.34 -2.84 13.66
CA LYS A 9 44.13 -3.27 12.52
C LYS A 9 43.28 -4.18 11.64
N ILE A 10 43.43 -4.03 10.33
CA ILE A 10 42.71 -4.85 9.35
C ILE A 10 43.23 -6.28 9.48
N ARG A 11 42.34 -7.23 9.79
CA ARG A 11 42.69 -8.62 9.99
C ARG A 11 42.73 -9.32 8.64
N ILE A 12 43.92 -9.75 8.22
CA ILE A 12 44.17 -10.36 6.93
C ILE A 12 44.56 -11.83 7.11
N LEU A 13 43.86 -12.71 6.39
CA LEU A 13 44.26 -14.11 6.25
C LEU A 13 45.06 -14.28 4.96
N GLY A 14 46.36 -14.54 5.08
CA GLY A 14 47.22 -14.91 3.99
C GLY A 14 47.21 -16.43 3.76
N ILE A 15 46.92 -16.88 2.54
CA ILE A 15 47.04 -18.30 2.15
C ILE A 15 48.13 -18.40 1.10
N ALA A 16 49.28 -18.94 1.52
CA ALA A 16 50.48 -19.08 0.71
C ALA A 16 50.49 -20.46 0.01
N PRO A 17 50.49 -20.52 -1.34
CA PRO A 17 50.57 -21.79 -2.07
C PRO A 17 51.93 -22.49 -1.96
N TYR A 18 52.96 -21.78 -1.53
CA TYR A 18 54.31 -22.33 -1.33
C TYR A 18 55.04 -21.59 -0.20
N ASN A 19 55.93 -22.30 0.49
CA ASN A 19 56.63 -21.83 1.68
C ASN A 19 57.40 -20.51 1.45
N GLY A 20 58.02 -20.33 0.28
CA GLY A 20 58.71 -19.09 -0.07
C GLY A 20 57.80 -17.84 -0.02
N MET A 21 56.52 -17.97 -0.42
CA MET A 21 55.57 -16.87 -0.37
C MET A 21 55.18 -16.53 1.07
N LYS A 22 55.01 -17.54 1.94
CA LYS A 22 54.70 -17.31 3.35
C LYS A 22 55.74 -16.40 4.02
N THR A 23 57.02 -16.70 3.82
CA THR A 23 58.12 -15.87 4.35
C THR A 23 58.10 -14.46 3.75
N GLN A 24 57.82 -14.33 2.45
CA GLN A 24 57.72 -13.02 1.81
C GLN A 24 56.52 -12.20 2.29
N MET A 25 55.38 -12.83 2.55
CA MET A 25 54.19 -12.20 3.11
C MET A 25 54.47 -11.66 4.50
N ILE A 26 55.06 -12.49 5.38
CA ILE A 26 55.45 -12.07 6.74
C ILE A 26 56.43 -10.89 6.69
N LYS A 27 57.45 -10.96 5.82
CA LYS A 27 58.42 -9.88 5.66
C LYS A 27 57.80 -8.60 5.10
N ALA A 28 56.92 -8.70 4.11
CA ALA A 28 56.24 -7.54 3.54
C ALA A 28 55.22 -6.91 4.50
N ALA A 29 54.69 -7.68 5.46
CA ALA A 29 53.77 -7.18 6.48
C ALA A 29 54.45 -6.27 7.51
N GLU A 30 55.78 -6.36 7.69
CA GLU A 30 56.54 -5.46 8.58
C GLU A 30 56.38 -4.00 8.16
N ASP A 31 56.33 -3.72 6.86
CA ASP A 31 56.10 -2.37 6.30
C ASP A 31 54.71 -1.80 6.67
N TYR A 32 53.76 -2.66 7.07
CA TYR A 32 52.37 -2.31 7.37
C TYR A 32 51.93 -2.70 8.79
N LYS A 33 52.88 -2.93 9.69
CA LYS A 33 52.65 -3.45 11.05
C LYS A 33 51.65 -2.62 11.88
N ASP A 34 51.53 -1.33 11.57
CA ASP A 34 50.62 -0.41 12.26
C ASP A 34 49.17 -0.49 11.75
N ARG A 35 48.93 -1.06 10.55
CA ARG A 35 47.62 -1.08 9.89
C ARG A 35 47.03 -2.48 9.67
N ILE A 36 47.88 -3.51 9.59
CA ILE A 36 47.48 -4.88 9.27
C ILE A 36 47.81 -5.81 10.45
N ASP A 37 46.89 -6.73 10.75
CA ASP A 37 47.15 -7.93 11.53
C ASP A 37 47.10 -9.15 10.60
N LEU A 38 48.23 -9.82 10.39
CA LEU A 38 48.39 -10.85 9.36
C LEU A 38 48.56 -12.23 9.99
N VAL A 39 47.68 -13.15 9.62
CA VAL A 39 47.85 -14.59 9.87
C VAL A 39 48.12 -15.28 8.54
N VAL A 40 49.23 -16.02 8.43
CA VAL A 40 49.59 -16.73 7.18
C VAL A 40 49.54 -18.24 7.38
N LEU A 41 48.74 -18.91 6.55
CA LEU A 41 48.61 -20.36 6.46
C LEU A 41 49.20 -20.87 5.15
N ASP A 42 49.70 -22.10 5.18
CA ASP A 42 50.12 -22.82 3.99
C ASP A 42 48.93 -23.58 3.40
N GLY A 43 48.79 -23.56 2.07
CA GLY A 43 47.79 -24.35 1.38
C GLY A 43 47.72 -24.04 -0.11
N ASP A 44 47.85 -25.06 -0.95
CA ASP A 44 47.70 -24.97 -2.41
C ASP A 44 46.35 -25.54 -2.85
N LEU A 45 45.70 -24.91 -3.83
CA LEU A 45 44.41 -25.31 -4.41
C LEU A 45 43.37 -25.69 -3.32
N GLN A 46 43.00 -26.98 -3.24
CA GLN A 46 41.99 -27.49 -2.30
C GLN A 46 42.42 -27.40 -0.83
N GLU A 47 43.71 -27.53 -0.53
CA GLU A 47 44.23 -27.36 0.83
C GLU A 47 44.06 -25.91 1.28
N GLY A 48 44.31 -24.95 0.38
CA GLY A 48 44.09 -23.53 0.64
C GLY A 48 42.61 -23.19 0.86
N VAL A 49 41.71 -23.77 0.07
CA VAL A 49 40.25 -23.64 0.26
C VAL A 49 39.81 -24.21 1.61
N SER A 50 40.33 -25.38 2.00
CA SER A 50 40.02 -26.01 3.28
C SER A 50 40.52 -25.16 4.45
N ALA A 51 41.73 -24.61 4.34
CA ALA A 51 42.28 -23.68 5.31
C ALA A 51 41.45 -22.39 5.44
N ALA A 52 40.96 -21.85 4.31
CA ALA A 52 40.08 -20.68 4.31
C ALA A 52 38.73 -20.97 5.02
N ARG A 53 38.13 -22.13 4.75
CA ARG A 53 36.85 -22.54 5.36
C ARG A 53 36.96 -22.80 6.86
N ASN A 54 38.03 -23.47 7.30
CA ASN A 54 38.23 -23.78 8.72
C ASN A 54 38.46 -22.53 9.57
N ASN A 55 38.92 -21.44 8.97
CA ASN A 55 39.20 -20.16 9.64
C ASN A 55 38.17 -19.07 9.26
N PHE A 56 37.00 -19.46 8.77
CA PHE A 56 35.97 -18.56 8.24
C PHE A 56 35.17 -17.81 9.33
N HIS A 57 35.29 -18.20 10.61
CA HIS A 57 34.46 -17.66 11.70
C HIS A 57 34.79 -16.20 12.06
N GLY A 58 34.43 -15.23 11.20
CA GLY A 58 34.33 -13.81 11.52
C GLY A 58 35.63 -13.10 11.94
N ASP A 59 36.77 -13.80 11.89
CA ASP A 59 38.03 -13.29 12.42
C ASP A 59 38.86 -12.51 11.41
N PHE A 60 38.49 -12.51 10.12
CA PHE A 60 39.25 -11.86 9.06
C PHE A 60 38.38 -10.96 8.19
N ASP A 61 38.90 -9.79 7.86
CA ASP A 61 38.23 -8.79 7.01
C ASP A 61 38.43 -9.08 5.51
N VAL A 62 39.57 -9.67 5.16
CA VAL A 62 39.99 -9.94 3.77
C VAL A 62 40.96 -11.11 3.71
N ILE A 63 40.89 -11.89 2.64
CA ILE A 63 41.79 -13.01 2.36
C ILE A 63 42.74 -12.61 1.23
N ILE A 64 44.02 -12.96 1.35
CA ILE A 64 45.03 -12.73 0.32
C ILE A 64 45.65 -14.06 -0.09
N SER A 65 45.63 -14.37 -1.38
CA SER A 65 46.27 -15.56 -1.94
C SER A 65 46.73 -15.30 -3.38
N ARG A 66 47.19 -16.33 -4.10
CA ARG A 66 47.75 -16.19 -5.46
C ARG A 66 47.15 -17.18 -6.45
N GLY A 67 46.83 -16.71 -7.66
CA GLY A 67 46.50 -17.54 -8.82
C GLY A 67 45.30 -18.46 -8.61
N GLY A 68 45.42 -19.72 -9.06
CA GLY A 68 44.35 -20.73 -8.98
C GLY A 68 43.76 -20.88 -7.58
N THR A 69 44.59 -20.88 -6.54
CA THR A 69 44.14 -20.95 -5.14
C THR A 69 43.25 -19.77 -4.74
N ALA A 70 43.61 -18.54 -5.12
CA ALA A 70 42.80 -17.35 -4.83
C ALA A 70 41.43 -17.41 -5.51
N ARG A 71 41.39 -17.86 -6.78
CA ARG A 71 40.15 -18.05 -7.53
C ARG A 71 39.23 -19.07 -6.87
N MET A 72 39.77 -20.23 -6.50
CA MET A 72 39.00 -21.30 -5.85
C MET A 72 38.45 -20.87 -4.48
N ILE A 73 39.19 -20.07 -3.72
CA ILE A 73 38.71 -19.53 -2.45
C ILE A 73 37.56 -18.56 -2.70
N ARG A 74 37.70 -17.63 -3.66
CA ARG A 74 36.72 -16.59 -3.99
C ARG A 74 35.33 -17.14 -4.30
N ASP A 75 35.25 -18.28 -4.97
CA ASP A 75 33.98 -18.92 -5.34
C ASP A 75 33.29 -19.62 -4.15
N GLN A 76 33.98 -19.79 -3.02
CA GLN A 76 33.52 -20.64 -1.91
C GLN A 76 33.40 -19.93 -0.55
N VAL A 77 33.83 -18.66 -0.44
CA VAL A 77 33.76 -17.87 0.80
C VAL A 77 33.04 -16.53 0.58
N SER A 78 32.41 -15.99 1.63
CA SER A 78 31.75 -14.68 1.58
C SER A 78 32.66 -13.49 1.91
N VAL A 79 33.89 -13.74 2.36
CA VAL A 79 34.90 -12.72 2.67
C VAL A 79 35.59 -12.31 1.36
N PRO A 80 35.86 -11.01 1.12
CA PRO A 80 36.55 -10.59 -0.08
C PRO A 80 37.94 -11.22 -0.21
N VAL A 81 38.29 -11.64 -1.43
CA VAL A 81 39.59 -12.28 -1.74
C VAL A 81 40.38 -11.38 -2.70
N VAL A 82 41.54 -10.92 -2.25
CA VAL A 82 42.50 -10.15 -3.04
C VAL A 82 43.58 -11.10 -3.57
N GLU A 83 43.82 -11.03 -4.88
CA GLU A 83 44.80 -11.87 -5.56
C GLU A 83 46.16 -11.16 -5.63
N ILE A 84 47.23 -11.90 -5.41
CA ILE A 84 48.61 -11.44 -5.63
C ILE A 84 48.97 -11.70 -7.09
N ASP A 85 48.96 -10.65 -7.90
CA ASP A 85 49.34 -10.75 -9.31
C ASP A 85 50.85 -10.96 -9.47
N LEU A 86 51.24 -11.63 -10.56
CA LEU A 86 52.62 -11.63 -11.04
C LEU A 86 52.92 -10.29 -11.71
N THR A 87 54.07 -9.71 -11.41
CA THR A 87 54.54 -8.52 -12.10
C THR A 87 55.39 -8.89 -13.32
N ASP A 88 55.46 -8.01 -14.32
CA ASP A 88 56.31 -8.23 -15.50
C ASP A 88 57.78 -8.44 -15.11
N TYR A 89 58.24 -7.76 -14.06
CA TYR A 89 59.58 -7.93 -13.50
C TYR A 89 59.80 -9.33 -12.92
N ASP A 90 58.79 -9.92 -12.27
CA ASP A 90 58.87 -11.27 -11.71
C ASP A 90 59.00 -12.32 -12.82
N ILE A 91 58.23 -12.14 -13.89
CA ILE A 91 58.29 -12.98 -15.09
C ILE A 91 59.68 -12.88 -15.73
N LEU A 92 60.17 -11.66 -15.96
CA LEU A 92 61.50 -11.42 -16.55
C LEU A 92 62.62 -12.02 -15.69
N ARG A 93 62.52 -11.90 -14.37
CA ARG A 93 63.49 -12.50 -13.43
C ARG A 93 63.48 -14.02 -13.55
N ALA A 94 62.30 -14.65 -13.58
CA ALA A 94 62.19 -16.09 -13.69
C ALA A 94 62.68 -16.60 -15.06
N MET A 95 62.37 -15.88 -16.14
CA MET A 95 62.91 -16.16 -17.48
C MET A 95 64.44 -16.08 -17.49
N ARG A 96 65.02 -15.02 -16.91
CA ARG A 96 66.48 -14.85 -16.84
C ARG A 96 67.16 -15.96 -16.04
N LEU A 97 66.53 -16.43 -14.96
CA LEU A 97 67.02 -17.56 -14.18
C LEU A 97 66.99 -18.87 -14.98
N ALA A 98 65.93 -19.12 -15.73
CA ALA A 98 65.82 -20.29 -16.59
C ALA A 98 66.89 -20.27 -17.72
N GLU A 99 67.13 -19.11 -18.33
CA GLU A 99 68.12 -18.92 -19.40
C GLU A 99 69.56 -19.18 -18.94
N ASN A 100 69.88 -18.89 -17.68
CA ASN A 100 71.22 -19.17 -17.14
C ASN A 100 71.51 -20.68 -17.03
N ILE A 101 70.49 -21.53 -17.12
CA ILE A 101 70.61 -22.98 -16.92
C ILE A 101 70.47 -23.73 -18.27
N SER A 102 69.54 -23.33 -19.16
CA SER A 102 69.34 -23.97 -20.46
C SER A 102 68.69 -23.03 -21.49
N THR A 103 68.93 -23.29 -22.78
CA THR A 103 68.25 -22.62 -23.91
C THR A 103 66.88 -23.22 -24.22
N ASP A 104 66.65 -24.49 -23.87
CA ASP A 104 65.42 -25.22 -24.16
C ASP A 104 64.44 -25.09 -22.98
N ILE A 105 63.68 -23.99 -22.99
CA ILE A 105 62.73 -23.61 -21.93
C ILE A 105 61.30 -23.81 -22.41
N ALA A 106 60.55 -24.64 -21.69
CA ALA A 106 59.09 -24.75 -21.83
C ALA A 106 58.40 -23.90 -20.76
N VAL A 107 57.31 -23.24 -21.10
CA VAL A 107 56.48 -22.47 -20.15
C VAL A 107 55.15 -23.19 -19.99
N VAL A 108 54.73 -23.44 -18.74
CA VAL A 108 53.46 -24.09 -18.44
C VAL A 108 52.68 -23.27 -17.42
N GLY A 109 51.44 -22.95 -17.72
CA GLY A 109 50.58 -22.24 -16.78
C GLY A 109 49.16 -21.97 -17.28
N PHE A 110 48.37 -21.30 -16.44
CA PHE A 110 47.03 -20.84 -16.75
C PHE A 110 47.04 -19.59 -17.67
N PRO A 111 45.93 -19.28 -18.38
CA PRO A 111 45.85 -18.20 -19.37
C PRO A 111 46.44 -16.86 -18.90
N ASN A 112 46.12 -16.42 -17.68
CA ASN A 112 46.61 -15.14 -17.13
C ASN A 112 48.14 -15.05 -17.10
N ILE A 113 48.83 -16.18 -16.92
CA ILE A 113 50.30 -16.26 -16.86
C ILE A 113 50.88 -16.41 -18.27
N THR A 114 50.29 -17.28 -19.08
CA THR A 114 50.81 -17.58 -20.42
C THR A 114 50.63 -16.42 -21.39
N GLU A 115 49.54 -15.66 -21.28
CA GLU A 115 49.33 -14.42 -22.07
C GLU A 115 50.36 -13.34 -21.74
N ALA A 116 50.65 -13.12 -20.45
CA ALA A 116 51.67 -12.17 -20.00
C ALA A 116 53.07 -12.56 -20.52
N ILE A 117 53.41 -13.85 -20.43
CA ILE A 117 54.69 -14.36 -20.94
C ILE A 117 54.75 -14.28 -22.47
N GLN A 118 53.64 -14.55 -23.17
CA GLN A 118 53.58 -14.42 -24.62
C GLN A 118 53.81 -12.97 -25.08
N GLY A 119 53.24 -11.98 -24.38
CA GLY A 119 53.47 -10.57 -24.64
C GLY A 119 54.93 -10.13 -24.40
N ILE A 120 55.56 -10.64 -23.34
CA ILE A 120 56.99 -10.38 -23.08
C ILE A 120 57.88 -11.11 -24.10
N SER A 121 57.53 -12.33 -24.50
CA SER A 121 58.27 -13.14 -25.46
C SER A 121 58.29 -12.51 -26.85
N THR A 122 57.15 -11.96 -27.29
CA THR A 122 57.05 -11.23 -28.57
C THR A 122 57.87 -9.95 -28.54
N LEU A 123 57.79 -9.18 -27.45
CA LEU A 123 58.58 -7.95 -27.26
C LEU A 123 60.09 -8.21 -27.32
N LEU A 124 60.55 -9.30 -26.70
CA LEU A 124 61.97 -9.69 -26.66
C LEU A 124 62.44 -10.49 -27.88
N SER A 125 61.56 -10.76 -28.86
CA SER A 125 61.85 -11.59 -30.04
C SER A 125 62.42 -12.98 -29.70
N LYS A 126 62.00 -13.54 -28.56
CA LYS A 126 62.43 -14.88 -28.11
C LYS A 126 61.39 -15.92 -28.51
N LYS A 127 61.86 -17.09 -28.94
CA LYS A 127 61.00 -18.25 -29.25
C LYS A 127 60.87 -19.13 -28.01
N LEU A 128 59.97 -18.77 -27.10
CA LEU A 128 59.58 -19.64 -25.98
C LEU A 128 58.43 -20.55 -26.40
N ARG A 129 58.44 -21.79 -25.89
CA ARG A 129 57.36 -22.76 -26.12
C ARG A 129 56.40 -22.70 -24.95
N ILE A 130 55.20 -22.17 -25.20
CA ILE A 130 54.20 -21.90 -24.17
C ILE A 130 53.07 -22.93 -24.28
N PHE A 131 52.78 -23.61 -23.18
CA PHE A 131 51.70 -24.59 -23.02
C PHE A 131 50.67 -24.03 -22.03
N THR A 132 49.52 -23.61 -22.55
CA THR A 132 48.42 -23.06 -21.74
C THR A 132 47.49 -24.18 -21.29
N ILE A 133 47.15 -24.19 -20.00
CA ILE A 133 46.30 -25.21 -19.38
C ILE A 133 45.11 -24.56 -18.68
N GLU A 134 43.91 -25.13 -18.85
CA GLU A 134 42.67 -24.63 -18.23
C GLU A 134 42.27 -25.41 -16.96
N SER A 135 42.70 -26.68 -16.83
CA SER A 135 42.38 -27.55 -15.69
C SER A 135 43.61 -28.35 -15.24
N ALA A 136 43.70 -28.60 -13.93
CA ALA A 136 44.76 -29.38 -13.32
C ALA A 136 44.86 -30.81 -13.86
N ASP A 137 43.77 -31.40 -14.37
CA ASP A 137 43.75 -32.78 -14.90
C ASP A 137 44.62 -32.96 -16.14
N LYS A 138 44.86 -31.87 -16.90
CA LYS A 138 45.67 -31.90 -18.12
C LYS A 138 47.17 -31.68 -17.83
N LEU A 139 47.55 -31.33 -16.59
CA LEU A 139 48.95 -31.03 -16.24
C LEU A 139 49.86 -32.23 -16.43
N ASP A 140 49.42 -33.42 -16.00
CA ASP A 140 50.27 -34.63 -16.00
C ASP A 140 50.64 -35.05 -17.44
N ASN A 141 49.64 -35.11 -18.33
CA ASN A 141 49.84 -35.42 -19.75
C ASN A 141 50.74 -34.38 -20.43
N THR A 142 50.60 -33.10 -20.07
CA THR A 142 51.40 -32.02 -20.64
C THR A 142 52.85 -32.09 -20.18
N MET A 143 53.09 -32.41 -18.91
CA MET A 143 54.45 -32.58 -18.37
C MET A 143 55.16 -33.79 -19.00
N GLN A 144 54.43 -34.90 -19.22
CA GLN A 144 54.98 -36.06 -19.92
C GLN A 144 55.35 -35.72 -21.37
N HIS A 145 54.48 -34.98 -22.08
CA HIS A 145 54.77 -34.52 -23.43
C HIS A 145 56.01 -33.61 -23.51
N ILE A 146 56.21 -32.76 -22.50
CA ILE A 146 57.39 -31.88 -22.40
C ILE A 146 58.66 -32.69 -22.14
N HIS A 147 58.57 -33.75 -21.33
CA HIS A 147 59.69 -34.66 -21.10
C HIS A 147 60.08 -35.41 -22.39
N ASP A 148 59.10 -35.95 -23.13
CA ASP A 148 59.32 -36.68 -24.38
C ASP A 148 59.92 -35.79 -25.49
N GLN A 149 59.59 -34.50 -25.48
CA GLN A 149 60.16 -33.51 -26.42
C GLN A 149 61.58 -33.03 -26.06
N GLY A 150 62.13 -33.49 -24.93
CA GLY A 150 63.51 -33.23 -24.55
C GLY A 150 63.77 -31.86 -23.91
N TYR A 151 62.74 -31.16 -23.43
CA TYR A 151 62.96 -29.91 -22.70
C TYR A 151 63.62 -30.17 -21.34
N LYS A 152 64.67 -29.42 -21.05
CA LYS A 152 65.43 -29.58 -19.80
C LYS A 152 64.86 -28.77 -18.65
N ILE A 153 64.13 -27.68 -18.94
CA ILE A 153 63.63 -26.74 -17.94
C ILE A 153 62.20 -26.32 -18.25
N VAL A 154 61.38 -26.30 -17.20
CA VAL A 154 60.00 -25.80 -17.24
C VAL A 154 59.84 -24.57 -16.35
N LEU A 155 59.36 -23.47 -16.91
CA LEU A 155 58.93 -22.28 -16.18
C LEU A 155 57.44 -22.44 -15.84
N CYS A 156 57.09 -22.49 -14.56
CA CYS A 156 55.72 -22.85 -14.16
C CYS A 156 55.27 -22.31 -12.80
N ASP A 157 54.01 -22.54 -12.44
CA ASP A 157 53.43 -22.20 -11.15
C ASP A 157 53.66 -23.29 -10.07
N ALA A 158 53.10 -23.11 -8.87
CA ALA A 158 53.41 -23.97 -7.72
C ALA A 158 52.85 -25.40 -7.89
N SER A 159 51.64 -25.52 -8.40
CA SER A 159 50.99 -26.80 -8.70
C SER A 159 51.74 -27.54 -9.81
N SER A 160 52.07 -26.84 -10.91
CA SER A 160 52.86 -27.39 -12.01
C SER A 160 54.27 -27.78 -11.58
N ALA A 161 54.91 -27.04 -10.68
CA ALA A 161 56.25 -27.37 -10.18
C ALA A 161 56.28 -28.69 -9.41
N THR A 162 55.22 -28.99 -8.66
CA THR A 162 55.09 -30.25 -7.92
C THR A 162 54.98 -31.44 -8.88
N ILE A 163 54.21 -31.28 -9.96
CA ILE A 163 54.02 -32.32 -10.99
C ILE A 163 55.30 -32.48 -11.84
N ALA A 164 55.93 -31.37 -12.25
CA ALA A 164 57.18 -31.40 -13.02
C ALA A 164 58.30 -32.16 -12.31
N LYS A 165 58.42 -32.01 -10.99
CA LYS A 165 59.38 -32.78 -10.17
C LYS A 165 59.12 -34.28 -10.19
N ARG A 166 57.84 -34.72 -10.25
CA ARG A 166 57.49 -36.16 -10.36
C ARG A 166 57.95 -36.77 -11.68
N HIS A 167 57.96 -35.96 -12.75
CA HIS A 167 58.44 -36.34 -14.09
C HIS A 167 59.94 -36.07 -14.31
N SER A 168 60.71 -35.85 -13.24
CA SER A 168 62.17 -35.60 -13.30
C SER A 168 62.58 -34.40 -14.17
N LEU A 169 61.69 -33.41 -14.34
CA LEU A 169 61.98 -32.16 -15.03
C LEU A 169 62.49 -31.11 -14.04
N ASN A 170 63.52 -30.36 -14.44
CA ASN A 170 63.93 -29.18 -13.67
C ASN A 170 62.90 -28.07 -13.86
N CYS A 171 62.49 -27.44 -12.76
CA CYS A 171 61.48 -26.38 -12.80
C CYS A 171 62.01 -25.07 -12.21
N VAL A 172 61.70 -23.96 -12.88
CA VAL A 172 61.84 -22.61 -12.33
C VAL A 172 60.45 -22.11 -11.97
N LEU A 173 60.23 -21.89 -10.67
CA LEU A 173 58.94 -21.43 -10.16
C LEU A 173 58.75 -19.93 -10.47
N LEU A 174 57.58 -19.58 -10.99
CA LEU A 174 57.10 -18.21 -11.08
C LEU A 174 56.74 -17.70 -9.68
N THR A 175 57.72 -17.06 -9.03
CA THR A 175 57.54 -16.46 -7.71
C THR A 175 57.10 -15.00 -7.83
N SER A 176 56.11 -14.61 -7.04
CA SER A 176 55.73 -13.21 -6.91
C SER A 176 56.81 -12.46 -6.13
N GLY A 177 57.13 -11.25 -6.57
CA GLY A 177 58.06 -10.37 -5.88
C GLY A 177 57.43 -9.69 -4.66
N GLN A 178 58.27 -9.04 -3.86
CA GLN A 178 57.81 -8.23 -2.73
C GLN A 178 56.93 -7.05 -3.20
N SER A 179 57.12 -6.57 -4.43
CA SER A 179 56.28 -5.56 -5.09
C SER A 179 54.83 -6.03 -5.28
N GLY A 180 54.61 -7.26 -5.77
CA GLY A 180 53.29 -7.83 -5.98
C GLY A 180 52.53 -8.00 -4.66
N ILE A 181 53.21 -8.50 -3.62
CA ILE A 181 52.63 -8.67 -2.29
C ILE A 181 52.27 -7.31 -1.66
N ARG A 182 53.17 -6.31 -1.75
CA ARG A 182 52.89 -4.94 -1.27
C ARG A 182 51.67 -4.34 -1.97
N LYS A 183 51.56 -4.51 -3.29
CA LYS A 183 50.39 -4.04 -4.06
C LYS A 183 49.10 -4.73 -3.59
N ALA A 184 49.15 -6.04 -3.33
CA ALA A 184 48.02 -6.78 -2.78
C ALA A 184 47.60 -6.27 -1.38
N TYR A 185 48.56 -5.97 -0.49
CA TYR A 185 48.26 -5.35 0.80
C TYR A 185 47.61 -3.97 0.67
N THR A 186 48.16 -3.08 -0.18
CA THR A 186 47.55 -1.78 -0.42
C THR A 186 46.12 -1.92 -0.95
N ASN A 187 45.90 -2.82 -1.90
CA ASN A 187 44.57 -3.08 -2.46
C ASN A 187 43.61 -3.64 -1.40
N ALA A 188 44.08 -4.55 -0.54
CA ALA A 188 43.29 -5.11 0.54
C ALA A 188 42.88 -4.04 1.56
N ILE A 189 43.81 -3.16 1.95
CA ILE A 189 43.53 -2.02 2.83
C ILE A 189 42.45 -1.13 2.20
N HIS A 190 42.65 -0.67 0.96
CA HIS A 190 41.70 0.22 0.28
C HIS A 190 40.31 -0.42 0.13
N LEU A 191 40.25 -1.73 -0.14
CA LEU A 191 39.00 -2.47 -0.24
C LEU A 191 38.24 -2.49 1.09
N VAL A 192 38.93 -2.86 2.18
CA VAL A 192 38.32 -2.92 3.51
C VAL A 192 37.89 -1.54 3.99
N GLU A 193 38.71 -0.50 3.81
CA GLU A 193 38.37 0.87 4.17
C GLU A 193 37.15 1.39 3.39
N SER A 194 37.09 1.10 2.08
CA SER A 194 35.93 1.44 1.25
C SER A 194 34.66 0.73 1.73
N MET A 195 34.75 -0.56 2.03
CA MET A 195 33.62 -1.33 2.57
C MET A 195 33.19 -0.85 3.96
N GLN A 196 34.13 -0.52 4.84
CA GLN A 196 33.83 0.04 6.16
C GLN A 196 33.15 1.40 6.04
N LYS A 197 33.65 2.28 5.15
CA LYS A 197 33.01 3.57 4.87
C LYS A 197 31.57 3.38 4.39
N LEU A 198 31.34 2.51 3.40
CA LEU A 198 29.99 2.20 2.92
C LEU A 198 29.09 1.60 4.01
N ARG A 199 29.62 0.71 4.86
CA ARG A 199 28.87 0.15 6.00
C ARG A 199 28.53 1.23 7.03
N SER A 200 29.47 2.13 7.33
CA SER A 200 29.26 3.23 8.28
C SER A 200 28.22 4.23 7.78
N GLU A 201 28.26 4.57 6.49
CA GLU A 201 27.28 5.44 5.84
C GLU A 201 25.89 4.81 5.84
N ASN A 202 25.78 3.52 5.47
CA ASN A 202 24.52 2.78 5.54
C ASN A 202 23.99 2.69 6.98
N ALA A 203 24.85 2.45 7.96
CA ALA A 203 24.46 2.41 9.38
C ALA A 203 23.96 3.78 9.84
N PHE A 204 24.63 4.86 9.45
CA PHE A 204 24.20 6.23 9.74
C PHE A 204 22.84 6.54 9.12
N LEU A 205 22.64 6.22 7.83
CA LEU A 205 21.35 6.40 7.16
C LEU A 205 20.23 5.59 7.83
N ARG A 206 20.49 4.34 8.23
CA ARG A 206 19.54 3.53 9.00
C ARG A 206 19.20 4.19 10.33
N GLN A 207 20.19 4.72 11.06
CA GLN A 207 19.93 5.45 12.31
C GLN A 207 19.11 6.73 12.11
N VAL A 208 19.29 7.44 10.99
CA VAL A 208 18.48 8.62 10.65
C VAL A 208 17.02 8.20 10.41
N ILE A 209 16.79 7.13 9.63
CA ILE A 209 15.46 6.58 9.40
C ILE A 209 14.83 6.09 10.71
N ASP A 210 15.62 5.45 11.58
CA ASP A 210 15.18 4.93 12.88
C ASP A 210 14.70 5.99 13.87
N ARG A 211 15.10 7.25 13.67
CA ARG A 211 14.71 8.41 14.45
C ARG A 211 13.55 9.19 13.85
N GLN A 212 13.14 8.88 12.61
CA GLN A 212 11.93 9.47 12.05
C GLN A 212 10.69 8.88 12.74
N ALA A 213 9.63 9.69 12.85
CA ALA A 213 8.38 9.29 13.49
C ALA A 213 7.60 8.22 12.71
N ASN A 214 7.94 8.03 11.42
CA ASN A 214 7.22 7.14 10.52
C ASN A 214 7.94 5.80 10.41
N ASP A 215 7.19 4.72 10.61
CA ASP A 215 7.70 3.37 10.36
C ASP A 215 7.80 3.14 8.86
N THR A 216 8.95 2.66 8.40
CA THR A 216 9.17 2.38 6.97
C THR A 216 9.43 0.90 6.76
N VAL A 217 8.74 0.31 5.78
CA VAL A 217 8.90 -1.09 5.39
C VAL A 217 9.11 -1.16 3.87
N ILE A 218 10.15 -1.88 3.45
CA ILE A 218 10.52 -2.05 2.03
C ILE A 218 10.44 -3.53 1.66
N PHE A 219 9.64 -3.82 0.65
CA PHE A 219 9.50 -5.16 0.06
C PHE A 219 10.18 -5.24 -1.31
N ASP A 220 10.82 -6.38 -1.56
CA ASP A 220 11.28 -6.81 -2.88
C ASP A 220 10.13 -7.32 -3.76
N ASN A 221 10.40 -7.54 -5.04
CA ASN A 221 9.52 -8.20 -6.01
C ASN A 221 9.05 -9.59 -5.59
N LYS A 222 9.82 -10.26 -4.73
CA LYS A 222 9.49 -11.57 -4.16
C LYS A 222 8.76 -11.48 -2.82
N GLU A 223 8.26 -10.30 -2.45
CA GLU A 223 7.58 -10.01 -1.18
C GLU A 223 8.44 -10.21 0.08
N ASN A 224 9.78 -10.23 -0.10
CA ASN A 224 10.74 -10.31 0.99
C ASN A 224 11.04 -8.91 1.55
N ILE A 225 11.18 -8.80 2.86
CA ILE A 225 11.51 -7.53 3.51
C ILE A 225 13.02 -7.27 3.38
N ILE A 226 13.37 -6.20 2.68
CA ILE A 226 14.76 -5.74 2.55
C ILE A 226 15.12 -4.84 3.73
N PHE A 227 14.16 -4.02 4.17
CA PHE A 227 14.34 -3.08 5.25
C PHE A 227 13.05 -2.90 6.04
N SER A 228 13.17 -2.81 7.36
CA SER A 228 12.07 -2.46 8.25
C SER A 228 12.63 -1.77 9.49
N ASN A 229 12.16 -0.55 9.75
CA ASN A 229 12.40 0.17 11.02
C ASN A 229 11.22 -0.04 12.01
N MET A 230 10.29 -0.94 11.71
CA MET A 230 9.07 -1.06 12.50
C MET A 230 9.35 -1.72 13.86
N LYS A 231 9.22 -0.98 14.97
CA LYS A 231 9.61 -1.44 16.33
C LYS A 231 8.50 -2.19 17.11
N PHE A 232 7.35 -2.48 16.50
CA PHE A 232 6.17 -2.99 17.22
C PHE A 232 6.23 -4.47 17.63
N GLU A 233 5.62 -4.79 18.78
CA GLU A 233 5.44 -6.14 19.35
C GLU A 233 4.56 -7.08 18.50
N LYS A 234 3.86 -6.58 17.48
CA LYS A 234 3.01 -7.37 16.56
C LYS A 234 3.35 -7.13 15.10
N ARG A 235 4.62 -7.39 14.73
CA ARG A 235 5.12 -7.23 13.35
C ARG A 235 4.31 -8.04 12.34
N ASP A 236 3.95 -9.27 12.66
CA ASP A 236 3.43 -10.23 11.67
C ASP A 236 2.02 -9.89 11.17
N GLU A 237 1.12 -9.41 12.05
CA GLU A 237 -0.25 -9.03 11.67
C GLU A 237 -0.24 -7.85 10.67
N LEU A 238 0.55 -6.80 10.96
CA LEU A 238 0.59 -5.61 10.12
C LEU A 238 1.42 -5.85 8.84
N GLN A 239 2.47 -6.68 8.89
CA GLN A 239 3.17 -7.13 7.70
C GLN A 239 2.26 -7.92 6.76
N ASN A 240 1.41 -8.81 7.29
CA ASN A 240 0.45 -9.54 6.46
C ASN A 240 -0.60 -8.61 5.84
N LEU A 241 -1.04 -7.56 6.55
CA LEU A 241 -1.90 -6.53 5.97
C LEU A 241 -1.20 -5.76 4.86
N LEU A 242 0.07 -5.36 5.04
CA LEU A 242 0.84 -4.66 4.01
C LEU A 242 1.11 -5.53 2.78
N LYS A 243 1.39 -6.83 2.98
CA LYS A 243 1.61 -7.80 1.88
C LYS A 243 0.39 -7.91 0.97
N LYS A 244 -0.81 -7.99 1.55
CA LYS A 244 -2.06 -8.01 0.77
C LYS A 244 -2.26 -6.76 -0.09
N GLU A 245 -1.66 -5.63 0.30
CA GLU A 245 -1.77 -4.37 -0.43
C GLU A 245 -0.64 -4.16 -1.46
N ILE A 246 0.37 -5.04 -1.58
CA ILE A 246 1.44 -4.87 -2.57
C ILE A 246 0.88 -4.88 -4.01
N SER A 247 -0.13 -5.71 -4.26
CA SER A 247 -0.81 -5.83 -5.55
C SER A 247 -1.69 -4.61 -5.87
N SER A 248 -2.21 -3.92 -4.86
CA SER A 248 -3.09 -2.76 -5.02
C SER A 248 -2.33 -1.45 -5.29
N VAL A 249 -1.00 -1.42 -5.08
CA VAL A 249 -0.18 -0.21 -5.32
C VAL A 249 0.14 -0.03 -6.81
N PRO A 250 -0.28 1.10 -7.43
CA PRO A 250 0.03 1.38 -8.83
C PRO A 250 1.52 1.71 -9.02
N SER A 251 2.08 1.31 -10.16
CA SER A 251 3.53 1.38 -10.46
C SER A 251 4.11 2.80 -10.56
N ASN A 252 3.28 3.83 -10.70
CA ASN A 252 3.73 5.20 -11.01
C ASN A 252 3.06 6.31 -10.18
N LYS A 253 2.25 5.96 -9.18
CA LYS A 253 1.56 6.93 -8.30
C LYS A 253 1.63 6.49 -6.85
N SER A 254 1.77 7.43 -5.93
CA SER A 254 1.65 7.14 -4.50
C SER A 254 0.20 6.81 -4.16
N CYS A 255 -0.02 5.70 -3.48
CA CYS A 255 -1.33 5.35 -2.91
C CYS A 255 -1.35 5.75 -1.43
N ARG A 256 -2.48 6.29 -0.96
CA ARG A 256 -2.73 6.55 0.45
C ARG A 256 -3.84 5.62 0.94
N ILE A 257 -3.53 4.85 1.96
CA ILE A 257 -4.41 3.86 2.56
C ILE A 257 -4.57 4.25 4.03
N ILE A 258 -5.80 4.39 4.49
CA ILE A 258 -6.09 4.63 5.91
C ILE A 258 -6.81 3.40 6.43
N LYS A 259 -6.25 2.71 7.42
CA LYS A 259 -6.89 1.53 8.03
C LYS A 259 -6.98 1.65 9.55
N HIS A 260 -8.09 1.15 10.08
CA HIS A 260 -8.31 1.03 11.51
C HIS A 260 -7.93 -0.38 11.97
N HIS A 261 -7.00 -0.49 12.91
CA HIS A 261 -6.62 -1.78 13.49
C HIS A 261 -6.24 -1.63 14.98
N ASN A 262 -6.80 -2.49 15.84
CA ASN A 262 -6.52 -2.52 17.29
C ASN A 262 -6.60 -1.14 17.99
N LYS A 263 -7.67 -0.37 17.74
CA LYS A 263 -7.92 0.99 18.31
C LYS A 263 -6.94 2.07 17.85
N ASN A 264 -6.18 1.83 16.79
CA ASN A 264 -5.29 2.83 16.19
C ASN A 264 -5.65 3.00 14.72
N LEU A 265 -5.44 4.22 14.23
CA LEU A 265 -5.61 4.56 12.83
C LEU A 265 -4.23 4.67 12.19
N TYR A 266 -3.99 3.86 11.18
CA TYR A 266 -2.73 3.81 10.45
C TYR A 266 -2.90 4.56 9.15
N HIS A 267 -2.11 5.62 8.97
CA HIS A 267 -1.95 6.30 7.69
C HIS A 267 -0.78 5.63 6.96
N ILE A 268 -1.09 4.93 5.87
CA ILE A 268 -0.11 4.18 5.10
C ILE A 268 0.04 4.87 3.75
N LYS A 269 1.24 5.35 3.45
CA LYS A 269 1.61 5.86 2.13
C LYS A 269 2.47 4.82 1.43
N ALA A 270 1.99 4.30 0.31
CA ALA A 270 2.68 3.28 -0.48
C ALA A 270 3.23 3.87 -1.77
N LEU A 271 4.45 3.48 -2.14
CA LEU A 271 5.13 3.94 -3.35
C LEU A 271 6.00 2.83 -3.95
N LYS A 272 5.95 2.64 -5.27
CA LYS A 272 6.85 1.75 -6.00
C LYS A 272 8.05 2.55 -6.53
N LEU A 273 9.25 2.12 -6.17
CA LEU A 273 10.53 2.69 -6.61
C LEU A 273 11.26 1.68 -7.48
N ASN A 274 11.82 2.15 -8.59
CA ASN A 274 12.64 1.32 -9.47
C ASN A 274 14.12 1.64 -9.21
N SER A 275 14.94 0.60 -9.03
CA SER A 275 16.39 0.68 -8.95
C SER A 275 17.00 -0.20 -10.05
N ASP A 276 18.30 -0.05 -10.30
CA ASP A 276 19.05 -0.89 -11.26
C ASP A 276 18.98 -2.39 -10.91
N THR A 277 18.73 -2.71 -9.64
CA THR A 277 18.69 -4.08 -9.09
C THR A 277 17.27 -4.67 -9.01
N GLY A 278 16.22 -3.91 -9.32
CA GLY A 278 14.84 -4.38 -9.24
C GLY A 278 13.84 -3.30 -8.84
N THR A 279 12.57 -3.69 -8.72
CA THR A 279 11.49 -2.80 -8.28
C THR A 279 11.18 -3.08 -6.80
N TYR A 280 11.00 -2.01 -6.02
CA TYR A 280 10.82 -2.08 -4.58
C TYR A 280 9.54 -1.36 -4.18
N THR A 281 8.75 -1.98 -3.31
CA THR A 281 7.55 -1.34 -2.77
C THR A 281 7.84 -0.81 -1.37
N VAL A 282 7.75 0.50 -1.21
CA VAL A 282 8.00 1.21 0.05
C VAL A 282 6.66 1.61 0.68
N PHE A 283 6.47 1.23 1.93
CA PHE A 283 5.35 1.66 2.76
C PHE A 283 5.85 2.54 3.89
N TYR A 284 5.33 3.76 3.97
CA TYR A 284 5.47 4.65 5.12
C TYR A 284 4.21 4.52 5.96
N VAL A 285 4.35 4.09 7.21
CA VAL A 285 3.27 3.85 8.14
C VAL A 285 3.40 4.85 9.27
N GLU A 286 2.36 5.67 9.42
CA GLU A 286 2.24 6.63 10.51
C GLU A 286 1.06 6.23 11.38
N ARG A 287 1.31 6.15 12.69
CA ARG A 287 0.29 5.73 13.66
C ARG A 287 -0.30 6.95 14.33
N SER A 288 -1.61 7.13 14.16
CA SER A 288 -2.39 8.09 14.93
C SER A 288 -3.27 7.37 15.95
N ARG A 289 -3.36 7.93 17.16
CA ARG A 289 -4.36 7.51 18.15
C ARG A 289 -5.69 8.13 17.75
N ALA A 290 -6.47 7.43 16.93
CA ALA A 290 -7.86 7.77 16.76
C ALA A 290 -8.60 7.44 18.07
N PRO A 291 -9.36 8.37 18.68
CA PRO A 291 -9.95 8.15 19.99
C PRO A 291 -11.15 7.18 20.03
N PHE A 292 -11.43 6.42 18.96
CA PHE A 292 -12.71 5.71 18.82
C PHE A 292 -12.58 4.20 18.98
N LEU A 293 -13.34 3.67 19.95
CA LEU A 293 -13.81 2.29 19.95
C LEU A 293 -14.90 2.14 18.87
N SER A 294 -14.75 1.11 18.06
CA SER A 294 -15.81 0.32 17.40
C SER A 294 -17.16 1.03 17.12
N GLY A 295 -17.38 1.41 15.85
CA GLY A 295 -18.71 1.44 15.23
C GLY A 295 -19.65 2.61 15.53
N ARG A 296 -19.30 3.57 16.41
CA ARG A 296 -20.23 4.66 16.83
C ARG A 296 -19.61 6.06 16.84
N SER A 297 -18.74 6.39 15.90
CA SER A 297 -18.14 7.74 15.80
C SER A 297 -18.65 8.57 14.62
N GLY A 298 -19.54 8.01 13.79
CA GLY A 298 -20.04 8.67 12.58
C GLY A 298 -19.03 8.81 11.44
N ILE A 299 -17.74 8.54 11.66
CA ILE A 299 -16.67 8.71 10.66
C ILE A 299 -16.23 7.33 10.14
N LYS A 300 -16.32 7.12 8.82
CA LYS A 300 -15.85 5.93 8.10
C LYS A 300 -14.80 6.32 7.07
N TYR A 301 -13.79 5.49 6.92
CA TYR A 301 -12.73 5.64 5.92
C TYR A 301 -12.82 4.48 4.94
N PHE A 302 -12.82 4.79 3.66
CA PHE A 302 -12.82 3.82 2.58
C PHE A 302 -11.60 4.04 1.70
N THR A 303 -10.91 2.94 1.40
CA THR A 303 -9.92 2.91 0.31
C THR A 303 -10.62 2.96 -1.05
N GLN A 304 -9.88 3.18 -2.14
CA GLN A 304 -10.44 3.13 -3.49
C GLN A 304 -11.14 1.79 -3.77
N ALA A 305 -10.50 0.67 -3.41
CA ALA A 305 -11.06 -0.66 -3.63
C ALA A 305 -12.34 -0.87 -2.80
N GLU A 306 -12.32 -0.51 -1.52
CA GLU A 306 -13.50 -0.64 -0.64
C GLU A 306 -14.65 0.29 -1.05
N ALA A 307 -14.36 1.53 -1.47
CA ALA A 307 -15.36 2.47 -1.96
C ALA A 307 -15.98 1.99 -3.28
N HIS A 308 -15.16 1.44 -4.17
CA HIS A 308 -15.61 0.83 -5.43
C HIS A 308 -16.50 -0.38 -5.12
N GLU A 309 -16.04 -1.32 -4.30
CA GLU A 309 -16.82 -2.50 -3.90
C GLU A 309 -18.15 -2.12 -3.21
N ALA A 310 -18.12 -1.19 -2.26
CA ALA A 310 -19.32 -0.68 -1.59
C ALA A 310 -20.31 -0.04 -2.57
N PHE A 311 -19.81 0.64 -3.61
CA PHE A 311 -20.63 1.23 -4.66
C PHE A 311 -21.24 0.17 -5.59
N TYR A 312 -20.45 -0.78 -6.10
CA TYR A 312 -20.95 -1.84 -7.01
C TYR A 312 -21.87 -2.84 -6.32
N ASN A 313 -21.64 -3.09 -5.03
CA ASN A 313 -22.58 -3.87 -4.21
C ASN A 313 -23.84 -3.07 -3.85
N SER A 314 -23.85 -1.75 -4.04
CA SER A 314 -25.05 -0.95 -3.85
C SER A 314 -25.96 -1.03 -5.08
N PHE A 315 -27.25 -1.24 -4.85
CA PHE A 315 -28.32 -1.29 -5.86
C PHE A 315 -28.40 -0.02 -6.75
N PHE A 316 -27.62 1.01 -6.44
CA PHE A 316 -27.71 2.34 -7.04
C PHE A 316 -26.99 2.48 -8.40
N VAL A 317 -26.06 1.58 -8.75
CA VAL A 317 -25.33 1.65 -10.03
C VAL A 317 -26.26 1.46 -11.23
N SER A 318 -27.15 0.48 -11.14
CA SER A 318 -28.15 0.22 -12.19
C SER A 318 -29.17 1.35 -12.32
N ILE A 319 -29.38 2.11 -11.24
CA ILE A 319 -30.33 3.22 -11.20
C ILE A 319 -29.71 4.47 -11.84
N SER A 320 -28.42 4.75 -11.65
CA SER A 320 -27.82 5.99 -12.14
C SER A 320 -27.88 6.16 -13.66
N ASP A 321 -27.75 5.06 -14.40
CA ASP A 321 -27.91 5.05 -15.87
C ASP A 321 -29.35 5.39 -16.30
N ILE A 322 -30.34 5.03 -15.48
CA ILE A 322 -31.75 5.31 -15.72
C ILE A 322 -32.10 6.77 -15.39
N LEU A 323 -31.52 7.32 -14.32
CA LEU A 323 -31.84 8.67 -13.83
C LEU A 323 -31.31 9.80 -14.73
N GLY A 324 -30.42 9.53 -15.69
CA GLY A 324 -29.93 10.54 -16.64
C GLY A 324 -29.04 11.65 -16.04
N ASN A 325 -28.74 11.58 -14.73
CA ASN A 325 -27.92 12.56 -14.01
C ASN A 325 -26.40 12.31 -14.19
N ASP A 326 -26.03 11.36 -15.06
CA ASP A 326 -24.67 10.87 -15.23
C ASP A 326 -23.68 11.97 -15.68
N GLU A 327 -24.15 12.85 -16.57
CA GLU A 327 -23.39 14.00 -17.04
C GLU A 327 -23.16 15.04 -15.94
N ASP A 328 -24.16 15.31 -15.11
CA ASP A 328 -24.06 16.32 -14.05
C ASP A 328 -23.12 15.84 -12.93
N PHE A 329 -23.15 14.54 -12.60
CA PHE A 329 -22.15 13.94 -11.70
C PHE A 329 -20.74 13.97 -12.30
N ALA A 330 -20.59 13.71 -13.61
CA ALA A 330 -19.29 13.79 -14.27
C ALA A 330 -18.75 15.22 -14.32
N ARG A 331 -19.61 16.23 -14.54
CA ARG A 331 -19.25 17.66 -14.47
C ARG A 331 -18.83 18.05 -13.06
N ALA A 332 -19.60 17.64 -12.05
CA ALA A 332 -19.27 17.89 -10.66
C ALA A 332 -17.95 17.23 -10.25
N ALA A 333 -17.68 16.00 -10.70
CA ALA A 333 -16.43 15.29 -10.44
C ALA A 333 -15.20 15.91 -11.12
N ARG A 334 -15.40 16.67 -12.21
CA ARG A 334 -14.33 17.30 -12.99
C ARG A 334 -13.69 18.50 -12.29
N PHE A 335 -14.47 19.21 -11.47
CA PHE A 335 -14.02 20.41 -10.76
C PHE A 335 -13.87 20.11 -9.26
N LYS A 336 -12.76 20.51 -8.64
CA LYS A 336 -12.55 20.40 -7.18
C LYS A 336 -13.43 21.34 -6.34
N ARG A 337 -14.54 21.85 -6.88
CA ARG A 337 -15.47 22.70 -6.13
C ARG A 337 -16.29 21.83 -5.18
N PRO A 338 -16.65 22.33 -3.99
CA PRO A 338 -17.52 21.57 -3.11
C PRO A 338 -18.88 21.32 -3.79
N VAL A 339 -19.47 20.15 -3.57
CA VAL A 339 -20.73 19.74 -4.18
C VAL A 339 -21.80 19.65 -3.10
N MET A 340 -22.97 20.24 -3.37
CA MET A 340 -24.14 20.17 -2.50
C MET A 340 -25.20 19.29 -3.14
N LEU A 341 -25.50 18.16 -2.49
CA LEU A 341 -26.53 17.21 -2.91
C LEU A 341 -27.83 17.48 -2.15
N PHE A 342 -28.87 17.90 -2.87
CA PHE A 342 -30.22 18.01 -2.34
C PHE A 342 -31.07 16.84 -2.80
N GLY A 343 -31.92 16.34 -1.92
CA GLY A 343 -32.94 15.37 -2.28
C GLY A 343 -33.70 14.90 -1.07
N GLU A 344 -34.93 14.46 -1.30
CA GLU A 344 -35.79 13.86 -0.28
C GLU A 344 -35.10 12.69 0.44
N ASP A 345 -35.60 12.33 1.61
CA ASP A 345 -35.04 11.18 2.32
C ASP A 345 -35.19 9.89 1.50
N GLY A 346 -34.18 9.03 1.57
CA GLY A 346 -34.13 7.79 0.78
C GLY A 346 -33.84 7.95 -0.72
N THR A 347 -33.44 9.11 -1.22
CA THR A 347 -33.04 9.31 -2.64
C THR A 347 -31.64 8.79 -3.03
N GLY A 348 -30.93 8.13 -2.12
CA GLY A 348 -29.59 7.55 -2.39
C GLY A 348 -28.44 8.56 -2.44
N LYS A 349 -28.49 9.60 -1.61
CA LYS A 349 -27.49 10.68 -1.53
C LYS A 349 -26.05 10.18 -1.32
N GLU A 350 -25.86 9.13 -0.53
CA GLU A 350 -24.55 8.51 -0.30
C GLU A 350 -24.00 7.80 -1.54
N SER A 351 -24.85 7.09 -2.27
CA SER A 351 -24.47 6.46 -3.54
C SER A 351 -24.12 7.49 -4.62
N ALA A 352 -24.83 8.62 -4.67
CA ALA A 352 -24.48 9.73 -5.55
C ALA A 352 -23.10 10.34 -5.21
N ALA A 353 -22.76 10.47 -3.93
CA ALA A 353 -21.43 10.92 -3.50
C ALA A 353 -20.32 9.93 -3.90
N ASN A 354 -20.55 8.61 -3.73
CA ASN A 354 -19.63 7.57 -4.20
C ASN A 354 -19.40 7.62 -5.72
N MET A 355 -20.45 7.90 -6.49
CA MET A 355 -20.37 8.03 -7.93
C MET A 355 -19.51 9.22 -8.37
N ILE A 356 -19.70 10.38 -7.73
CA ILE A 356 -18.87 11.56 -7.94
C ILE A 356 -17.40 11.26 -7.60
N TYR A 357 -17.15 10.55 -6.50
CA TYR A 357 -15.81 10.12 -6.10
C TYR A 357 -15.16 9.20 -7.15
N ASN A 358 -15.85 8.16 -7.61
CA ASN A 358 -15.35 7.20 -8.60
C ASN A 358 -15.03 7.85 -9.95
N LYS A 359 -15.78 8.88 -10.35
CA LYS A 359 -15.54 9.65 -11.57
C LYS A 359 -14.49 10.75 -11.42
N SER A 360 -14.06 11.06 -10.19
CA SER A 360 -13.12 12.14 -9.93
C SER A 360 -11.67 11.72 -10.22
N SER A 361 -10.81 12.70 -10.53
CA SER A 361 -9.37 12.49 -10.68
C SER A 361 -8.66 12.11 -9.36
N ASN A 362 -9.36 12.22 -8.23
CA ASN A 362 -8.90 11.86 -6.89
C ASN A 362 -9.27 10.42 -6.49
N GLY A 363 -9.76 9.57 -7.40
CA GLY A 363 -10.19 8.20 -7.09
C GLY A 363 -9.13 7.30 -6.43
N ASN A 364 -7.84 7.64 -6.48
CA ASN A 364 -6.77 6.89 -5.81
C ASN A 364 -6.47 7.37 -4.37
N LYS A 365 -7.27 8.30 -3.82
CA LYS A 365 -7.12 8.91 -2.49
C LYS A 365 -8.32 8.55 -1.61
N PRO A 366 -8.20 8.47 -0.28
CA PRO A 366 -9.27 7.90 0.54
C PRO A 366 -10.58 8.68 0.45
N PHE A 367 -11.68 7.92 0.45
CA PHE A 367 -13.05 8.44 0.54
C PHE A 367 -13.50 8.37 2.00
N ILE A 368 -13.85 9.52 2.58
CA ILE A 368 -14.18 9.65 4.00
C ILE A 368 -15.65 10.02 4.12
N VAL A 369 -16.43 9.19 4.81
CA VAL A 369 -17.85 9.43 5.07
C VAL A 369 -18.02 9.88 6.51
N ILE A 370 -18.59 11.06 6.70
CA ILE A 370 -18.91 11.65 8.00
C ILE A 370 -20.43 11.75 8.11
N ASN A 371 -21.02 10.85 8.89
CA ASN A 371 -22.42 10.95 9.26
C ASN A 371 -22.56 11.81 10.53
N CYS A 372 -23.05 13.02 10.33
CA CYS A 372 -23.25 14.01 11.37
C CYS A 372 -24.29 13.62 12.44
N GLU A 373 -25.25 12.76 12.13
CA GLU A 373 -26.23 12.26 13.10
C GLU A 373 -25.60 11.35 14.17
N LEU A 374 -24.48 10.73 13.82
CA LEU A 374 -23.76 9.78 14.68
C LEU A 374 -22.50 10.39 15.32
N LEU A 375 -22.31 11.71 15.20
CA LEU A 375 -21.19 12.41 15.79
C LEU A 375 -21.44 12.69 17.28
N ASN A 376 -20.44 12.35 18.11
CA ASN A 376 -20.38 12.71 19.52
C ASN A 376 -19.37 13.85 19.73
N ASP A 377 -19.38 14.51 20.89
CA ASP A 377 -18.47 15.60 21.26
C ASP A 377 -16.99 15.29 20.97
N LYS A 378 -16.54 14.07 21.30
CA LYS A 378 -15.16 13.61 21.04
C LYS A 378 -14.84 13.48 19.54
N SER A 379 -15.81 13.07 18.73
CA SER A 379 -15.68 13.02 17.27
C SER A 379 -15.57 14.42 16.69
N MET A 380 -16.37 15.36 17.21
CA MET A 380 -16.31 16.74 16.78
C MET A 380 -14.99 17.41 17.20
N GLU A 381 -14.51 17.18 18.43
CA GLU A 381 -13.20 17.64 18.89
C GLU A 381 -12.07 17.08 18.03
N PHE A 382 -12.12 15.78 17.69
CA PHE A 382 -11.15 15.16 16.78
C PHE A 382 -11.12 15.86 15.41
N LEU A 383 -12.29 16.21 14.85
CA LEU A 383 -12.38 16.95 13.59
C LEU A 383 -11.80 18.38 13.69
N GLN A 384 -11.85 19.01 14.87
CA GLN A 384 -11.45 20.40 15.08
C GLN A 384 -10.00 20.60 15.53
N SER A 385 -9.41 19.65 16.27
CA SER A 385 -8.12 19.88 16.95
C SER A 385 -7.01 18.94 16.53
N ASN A 386 -7.34 17.83 15.85
CA ASN A 386 -6.36 16.81 15.50
C ASN A 386 -5.74 17.05 14.11
N GLN A 387 -4.41 16.97 14.03
CA GLN A 387 -3.66 17.08 12.76
C GLN A 387 -3.93 15.91 11.80
N HIS A 388 -4.35 14.75 12.32
CA HIS A 388 -4.76 13.58 11.53
C HIS A 388 -6.27 13.56 11.22
N SER A 389 -6.97 14.65 11.50
CA SER A 389 -8.39 14.74 11.18
C SER A 389 -8.60 14.78 9.65
N PRO A 390 -9.74 14.27 9.16
CA PRO A 390 -10.16 14.45 7.78
C PRO A 390 -10.10 15.90 7.29
N PHE A 391 -10.33 16.88 8.16
CA PHE A 391 -10.34 18.31 7.82
C PHE A 391 -8.94 18.92 7.73
N ALA A 392 -7.97 18.40 8.49
CA ALA A 392 -6.58 18.84 8.46
C ALA A 392 -5.76 18.17 7.33
N ASP A 393 -6.13 16.94 6.95
CA ASP A 393 -5.48 16.22 5.85
C ASP A 393 -5.83 16.84 4.48
N SER A 394 -5.08 16.48 3.44
CA SER A 394 -5.18 17.09 2.11
C SER A 394 -5.40 16.06 1.00
N ASP A 395 -6.10 16.51 -0.04
CA ASP A 395 -6.53 15.79 -1.23
C ASP A 395 -7.48 14.60 -1.01
N ASN A 396 -8.15 14.52 0.13
CA ASN A 396 -9.16 13.51 0.38
C ASN A 396 -10.50 13.91 -0.26
N THR A 397 -11.37 12.93 -0.47
CA THR A 397 -12.78 13.19 -0.79
C THR A 397 -13.61 12.97 0.46
N ILE A 398 -14.31 14.00 0.92
CA ILE A 398 -15.04 13.98 2.19
C ILE A 398 -16.52 14.13 1.89
N TYR A 399 -17.30 13.10 2.20
CA TYR A 399 -18.74 13.14 2.15
C TYR A 399 -19.31 13.38 3.55
N ILE A 400 -20.12 14.42 3.71
CA ILE A 400 -20.75 14.80 4.99
C ILE A 400 -22.26 14.71 4.83
N SER A 401 -22.90 13.85 5.62
CA SER A 401 -24.35 13.61 5.63
C SER A 401 -24.98 13.98 6.96
N GLY A 402 -26.29 14.27 6.98
CA GLY A 402 -27.06 14.41 8.23
C GLY A 402 -26.86 15.74 8.96
N ILE A 403 -26.47 16.81 8.25
CA ILE A 403 -26.16 18.12 8.87
C ILE A 403 -27.39 18.76 9.54
N SER A 404 -28.58 18.49 9.01
CA SER A 404 -29.86 19.01 9.54
C SER A 404 -30.25 18.44 10.90
N SER A 405 -29.82 17.21 11.18
CA SER A 405 -30.25 16.41 12.33
C SER A 405 -29.16 16.34 13.42
N MET A 406 -28.16 17.23 13.36
CA MET A 406 -27.09 17.27 14.34
C MET A 406 -27.57 17.75 15.70
N ASN A 407 -27.04 17.12 16.75
CA ASN A 407 -27.17 17.61 18.13
C ASN A 407 -26.38 18.91 18.36
N HIS A 408 -25.31 19.15 17.59
CA HIS A 408 -24.46 20.34 17.66
C HIS A 408 -24.91 21.45 16.70
N ASN A 409 -24.51 22.69 16.99
CA ASN A 409 -24.87 23.83 16.13
C ASN A 409 -24.22 23.67 14.75
N PRO A 410 -25.00 23.52 13.68
CA PRO A 410 -24.45 23.23 12.37
C PRO A 410 -23.67 24.44 11.81
N LEU A 411 -23.90 25.67 12.29
CA LEU A 411 -23.04 26.84 11.96
C LEU A 411 -21.60 26.68 12.47
N GLN A 412 -21.39 25.95 13.58
CA GLN A 412 -20.05 25.69 14.11
C GLN A 412 -19.26 24.78 13.16
N LEU A 413 -19.92 23.81 12.53
CA LEU A 413 -19.27 22.98 11.51
C LEU A 413 -18.86 23.83 10.30
N LEU A 414 -19.70 24.79 9.90
CA LEU A 414 -19.37 25.70 8.81
C LEU A 414 -18.15 26.57 9.11
N SER A 415 -18.06 27.13 10.33
CA SER A 415 -16.89 27.94 10.71
C SER A 415 -15.63 27.07 10.69
N VAL A 416 -15.67 25.86 11.23
CA VAL A 416 -14.52 24.93 11.20
C VAL A 416 -14.09 24.61 9.76
N ILE A 417 -15.04 24.33 8.87
CA ILE A 417 -14.74 24.03 7.45
C ILE A 417 -14.07 25.22 6.76
N MET A 418 -14.51 26.45 7.06
CA MET A 418 -13.93 27.68 6.49
C MET A 418 -12.57 28.01 7.12
N ASP A 419 -12.47 27.99 8.44
CA ASP A 419 -11.25 28.32 9.20
C ASP A 419 -10.09 27.37 8.87
N MET A 420 -10.41 26.08 8.63
CA MET A 420 -9.44 25.09 8.19
C MET A 420 -9.27 25.01 6.67
N GLU A 421 -9.94 25.86 5.89
CA GLU A 421 -9.86 25.87 4.42
C GLU A 421 -10.08 24.47 3.79
N VAL A 422 -10.99 23.68 4.37
CA VAL A 422 -11.16 22.26 4.01
C VAL A 422 -11.52 22.11 2.53
N CYS A 423 -12.35 23.01 2.00
CA CYS A 423 -12.78 23.01 0.59
C CYS A 423 -11.67 23.34 -0.41
N LEU A 424 -10.57 23.97 0.03
CA LEU A 424 -9.40 24.21 -0.85
C LEU A 424 -8.49 22.99 -0.91
N ARG A 425 -8.34 22.28 0.22
CA ARG A 425 -7.43 21.14 0.35
C ARG A 425 -8.07 19.82 -0.09
N ASN A 426 -9.38 19.67 0.11
CA ASN A 426 -10.13 18.43 -0.08
C ASN A 426 -11.33 18.63 -1.00
N HIS A 427 -11.77 17.56 -1.66
CA HIS A 427 -13.02 17.57 -2.41
C HIS A 427 -14.19 17.26 -1.46
N VAL A 428 -15.00 18.27 -1.15
CA VAL A 428 -16.07 18.15 -0.14
C VAL A 428 -17.42 17.96 -0.82
N ILE A 429 -18.15 16.94 -0.41
CA ILE A 429 -19.52 16.64 -0.85
C ILE A 429 -20.43 16.71 0.38
N LEU A 430 -21.45 17.55 0.34
CA LEU A 430 -22.40 17.77 1.41
C LEU A 430 -23.77 17.25 0.98
N SER A 431 -24.53 16.64 1.87
CA SER A 431 -25.92 16.26 1.58
C SER A 431 -26.92 16.85 2.56
N PHE A 432 -28.04 17.31 2.03
CA PHE A 432 -29.16 17.84 2.80
C PHE A 432 -30.48 17.20 2.37
N PRO A 433 -31.31 16.73 3.31
CA PRO A 433 -32.68 16.31 3.02
C PRO A 433 -33.52 17.54 2.67
N THR A 434 -34.32 17.46 1.59
CA THR A 434 -35.26 18.51 1.21
C THR A 434 -36.64 17.90 0.96
N ASN A 435 -37.70 18.49 1.51
CA ASN A 435 -39.10 18.03 1.35
C ASN A 435 -39.87 18.91 0.36
N GLY A 436 -39.30 19.12 -0.84
CA GLY A 436 -39.96 19.86 -1.91
C GLY A 436 -39.77 21.39 -1.90
N SER A 437 -39.34 21.90 -3.06
CA SER A 437 -39.27 23.29 -3.56
C SER A 437 -38.50 24.38 -2.79
N SER A 438 -38.46 24.40 -1.45
CA SER A 438 -37.70 25.43 -0.72
C SER A 438 -36.42 24.87 -0.11
N ILE A 439 -35.28 25.37 -0.55
CA ILE A 439 -34.00 25.12 0.10
C ILE A 439 -34.05 25.79 1.49
N PRO A 440 -33.78 25.07 2.58
CA PRO A 440 -33.73 25.68 3.91
C PRO A 440 -32.72 26.84 3.94
N LYS A 441 -33.05 27.97 4.57
CA LYS A 441 -32.17 29.15 4.70
C LYS A 441 -30.76 28.80 5.21
N PHE A 442 -30.69 27.78 6.06
CA PHE A 442 -29.44 27.26 6.57
C PHE A 442 -28.59 26.58 5.48
N ALA A 443 -29.19 25.76 4.62
CA ALA A 443 -28.50 25.13 3.51
C ALA A 443 -28.08 26.17 2.45
N GLU A 444 -28.90 27.20 2.23
CA GLU A 444 -28.54 28.33 1.37
C GLU A 444 -27.27 29.06 1.89
N THR A 445 -27.18 29.24 3.21
CA THR A 445 -25.99 29.82 3.85
C THR A 445 -24.72 28.98 3.59
N PHE A 446 -24.82 27.65 3.62
CA PHE A 446 -23.72 26.74 3.30
C PHE A 446 -23.33 26.82 1.83
N THR A 447 -24.31 26.73 0.93
CA THR A 447 -24.10 26.78 -0.51
C THR A 447 -23.40 28.07 -0.92
N ASN A 448 -23.87 29.22 -0.40
CA ASN A 448 -23.32 30.53 -0.74
C ASN A 448 -21.93 30.78 -0.14
N LYS A 449 -21.70 30.38 1.12
CA LYS A 449 -20.39 30.61 1.77
C LYS A 449 -19.28 29.69 1.28
N LEU A 450 -19.61 28.45 0.93
CA LEU A 450 -18.64 27.46 0.44
C LEU A 450 -18.47 27.49 -1.09
N GLY A 451 -19.37 28.19 -1.81
CA GLY A 451 -19.33 28.25 -3.28
C GLY A 451 -19.65 26.90 -3.93
N CYS A 452 -20.65 26.19 -3.39
CA CYS A 452 -20.95 24.82 -3.82
C CYS A 452 -21.64 24.76 -5.18
N THR A 453 -21.30 23.73 -5.97
CA THR A 453 -22.11 23.29 -7.11
C THR A 453 -23.32 22.54 -6.58
N VAL A 454 -24.52 22.96 -6.95
CA VAL A 454 -25.77 22.37 -6.47
C VAL A 454 -26.24 21.26 -7.42
N LEU A 455 -26.51 20.08 -6.89
CA LEU A 455 -27.14 18.98 -7.61
C LEU A 455 -28.41 18.54 -6.89
N ASN A 456 -29.51 18.48 -7.62
CA ASN A 456 -30.80 18.03 -7.11
C ASN A 456 -31.04 16.59 -7.56
N LEU A 457 -31.20 15.69 -6.61
CA LEU A 457 -31.59 14.32 -6.85
C LEU A 457 -33.11 14.26 -6.99
N SER A 458 -33.54 13.67 -8.09
CA SER A 458 -34.94 13.46 -8.41
C SER A 458 -35.59 12.48 -7.42
N SER A 459 -36.82 12.79 -7.01
CA SER A 459 -37.66 11.87 -6.24
C SER A 459 -38.10 10.69 -7.10
N LEU A 460 -38.48 9.57 -6.47
CA LEU A 460 -39.02 8.42 -7.18
C LEU A 460 -40.34 8.77 -7.90
N ARG A 461 -41.13 9.69 -7.33
CA ARG A 461 -42.39 10.20 -7.90
C ARG A 461 -42.20 10.87 -9.25
N SER A 462 -41.14 11.67 -9.41
CA SER A 462 -40.84 12.35 -10.67
C SER A 462 -40.45 11.40 -11.81
N ILE A 463 -40.23 10.12 -11.49
CA ILE A 463 -39.72 9.12 -12.43
C ILE A 463 -40.59 7.85 -12.42
N SER A 464 -41.87 7.99 -12.05
CA SER A 464 -42.85 6.89 -12.05
C SER A 464 -42.93 6.17 -13.39
N CYS A 465 -42.71 6.86 -14.51
CA CYS A 465 -42.70 6.29 -15.85
C CYS A 465 -41.53 5.29 -16.10
N GLN A 466 -40.41 5.42 -15.38
CA GLN A 466 -39.26 4.52 -15.51
C GLN A 466 -39.24 3.41 -14.45
N LEU A 467 -40.20 3.42 -13.51
CA LEU A 467 -40.33 2.43 -12.43
C LEU A 467 -40.37 0.97 -12.93
N PRO A 468 -41.03 0.61 -14.05
CA PRO A 468 -41.04 -0.78 -14.54
C PRO A 468 -39.66 -1.30 -14.90
N LYS A 469 -38.82 -0.45 -15.50
CA LYS A 469 -37.43 -0.81 -15.83
C LYS A 469 -36.63 -1.06 -14.56
N LEU A 470 -36.85 -0.23 -13.55
CA LEU A 470 -36.19 -0.34 -12.25
C LEU A 470 -36.61 -1.60 -11.49
N ILE A 471 -37.89 -1.98 -11.55
CA ILE A 471 -38.42 -3.24 -10.98
C ILE A 471 -37.74 -4.45 -11.64
N ASN A 472 -37.71 -4.50 -12.97
CA ASN A 472 -37.11 -5.63 -13.68
C ASN A 472 -35.60 -5.76 -13.42
N LEU A 473 -34.89 -4.63 -13.35
CA LEU A 473 -33.47 -4.63 -12.98
C LEU A 473 -33.27 -5.09 -11.53
N PHE A 474 -34.11 -4.63 -10.59
CA PHE A 474 -34.08 -5.10 -9.20
C PHE A 474 -34.23 -6.61 -9.11
N LEU A 475 -35.27 -7.16 -9.76
CA LEU A 475 -35.51 -8.60 -9.77
C LEU A 475 -34.33 -9.36 -10.38
N SER A 476 -33.79 -8.91 -11.52
CA SER A 476 -32.64 -9.56 -12.16
C SER A 476 -31.37 -9.58 -11.30
N GLN A 477 -31.15 -8.54 -10.49
CA GLN A 477 -30.01 -8.46 -9.59
C GLN A 477 -30.23 -9.31 -8.34
N PHE A 478 -31.45 -9.32 -7.80
CA PHE A 478 -31.80 -10.09 -6.62
C PHE A 478 -31.74 -11.61 -6.89
N MET A 479 -32.13 -12.05 -8.10
CA MET A 479 -31.98 -13.45 -8.56
C MET A 479 -30.55 -13.98 -8.44
N GLN A 480 -29.52 -13.15 -8.55
CA GLN A 480 -28.13 -13.61 -8.39
C GLN A 480 -27.81 -14.05 -6.96
N PHE A 481 -28.57 -13.57 -5.97
CA PHE A 481 -28.34 -13.79 -4.54
C PHE A 481 -29.40 -14.70 -3.89
N SER A 482 -30.49 -15.01 -4.57
CA SER A 482 -31.61 -15.84 -4.08
C SER A 482 -31.88 -17.05 -4.96
N GLU A 483 -32.25 -18.20 -4.39
CA GLU A 483 -32.60 -19.43 -5.12
C GLU A 483 -33.98 -19.38 -5.83
N THR A 484 -34.66 -18.24 -5.86
CA THR A 484 -36.04 -18.09 -6.32
C THR A 484 -36.15 -17.67 -7.80
N ASP A 485 -36.92 -18.42 -8.59
CA ASP A 485 -37.17 -18.21 -10.03
C ASP A 485 -38.30 -17.20 -10.32
N ILE A 486 -38.20 -15.96 -9.83
CA ILE A 486 -39.27 -14.93 -10.00
C ILE A 486 -39.10 -14.16 -11.31
N LEU A 487 -39.76 -14.58 -12.40
CA LEU A 487 -39.67 -14.00 -13.75
C LEU A 487 -40.16 -12.53 -13.88
N GLY A 488 -40.98 -12.03 -12.97
CA GLY A 488 -41.49 -10.65 -13.04
C GLY A 488 -42.63 -10.33 -12.09
N MET A 489 -43.29 -9.20 -12.33
CA MET A 489 -44.48 -8.73 -11.62
C MET A 489 -45.65 -8.57 -12.60
N GLU A 490 -46.88 -8.81 -12.13
CA GLU A 490 -48.09 -8.56 -12.91
C GLU A 490 -48.24 -7.07 -13.28
N ASP A 491 -48.72 -6.79 -14.50
CA ASP A 491 -48.88 -5.43 -15.04
C ASP A 491 -49.77 -4.54 -14.16
N GLU A 492 -50.79 -5.11 -13.51
CA GLU A 492 -51.65 -4.38 -12.57
C GLU A 492 -50.91 -4.03 -11.26
N GLY A 493 -50.06 -4.93 -10.76
CA GLY A 493 -49.17 -4.66 -9.64
C GLY A 493 -48.17 -3.52 -9.93
N ILE A 494 -47.62 -3.47 -11.15
CA ILE A 494 -46.72 -2.39 -11.58
C ILE A 494 -47.45 -1.04 -11.56
N LYS A 495 -48.70 -0.97 -12.04
CA LYS A 495 -49.51 0.26 -12.00
C LYS A 495 -49.74 0.74 -10.56
N LEU A 496 -50.04 -0.16 -9.64
CA LEU A 496 -50.19 0.19 -8.22
C LEU A 496 -48.91 0.78 -7.61
N MET A 497 -47.74 0.30 -8.03
CA MET A 497 -46.46 0.87 -7.60
C MET A 497 -46.19 2.24 -8.23
N MET A 498 -46.63 2.49 -9.47
CA MET A 498 -46.49 3.80 -10.13
C MET A 498 -47.33 4.88 -9.44
N ASP A 499 -48.54 4.55 -9.01
CA ASP A 499 -49.49 5.48 -8.39
C ASP A 499 -49.17 5.76 -6.91
N PHE A 500 -48.22 5.03 -6.32
CA PHE A 500 -47.85 5.20 -4.92
C PHE A 500 -46.98 6.43 -4.69
N ASN A 501 -47.18 7.09 -3.54
CA ASN A 501 -46.50 8.33 -3.21
C ASN A 501 -45.08 8.15 -2.64
N TRP A 502 -44.56 6.96 -2.39
CA TRP A 502 -43.14 6.75 -2.01
C TRP A 502 -42.52 7.79 -1.04
N PRO A 503 -43.07 8.02 0.17
CA PRO A 503 -42.57 9.03 1.12
C PRO A 503 -41.08 8.91 1.48
N HIS A 504 -40.49 7.71 1.45
CA HIS A 504 -39.04 7.50 1.66
C HIS A 504 -38.31 7.00 0.40
N ASN A 505 -38.82 7.37 -0.79
CA ASN A 505 -38.21 7.13 -2.10
C ASN A 505 -37.63 5.71 -2.27
N TYR A 506 -36.37 5.59 -2.70
CA TYR A 506 -35.73 4.30 -3.02
C TYR A 506 -35.51 3.43 -1.78
N ALA A 507 -35.31 4.02 -0.60
CA ALA A 507 -35.15 3.24 0.63
C ALA A 507 -36.43 2.46 0.95
N GLN A 508 -37.60 3.09 0.76
CA GLN A 508 -38.89 2.41 0.91
C GLN A 508 -39.13 1.39 -0.21
N PHE A 509 -38.86 1.78 -1.45
CA PHE A 509 -39.01 0.91 -2.62
C PHE A 509 -38.21 -0.37 -2.47
N ARG A 510 -36.95 -0.26 -2.08
CA ARG A 510 -36.08 -1.42 -1.86
C ARG A 510 -36.64 -2.35 -0.80
N ARG A 511 -37.02 -1.83 0.37
CA ARG A 511 -37.60 -2.65 1.45
C ARG A 511 -38.87 -3.37 1.01
N ILE A 512 -39.76 -2.66 0.30
CA ILE A 512 -41.01 -3.23 -0.20
C ILE A 512 -40.73 -4.31 -1.24
N MET A 513 -39.77 -4.10 -2.14
CA MET A 513 -39.37 -5.12 -3.12
C MET A 513 -38.75 -6.36 -2.46
N GLU A 514 -37.89 -6.18 -1.45
CA GLU A 514 -37.32 -7.28 -0.66
C GLU A 514 -38.42 -8.06 0.08
N GLU A 515 -39.41 -7.37 0.64
CA GLU A 515 -40.57 -7.97 1.30
C GLU A 515 -41.45 -8.74 0.30
N LEU A 516 -41.74 -8.17 -0.87
CA LEU A 516 -42.51 -8.83 -1.92
C LEU A 516 -41.83 -10.11 -2.40
N VAL A 517 -40.52 -10.06 -2.66
CA VAL A 517 -39.75 -11.26 -3.06
C VAL A 517 -39.79 -12.32 -1.96
N SER A 518 -39.69 -11.93 -0.68
CA SER A 518 -39.75 -12.87 0.44
C SER A 518 -41.12 -13.51 0.66
N ILE A 519 -42.21 -12.86 0.24
CA ILE A 519 -43.58 -13.35 0.40
C ILE A 519 -44.00 -14.24 -0.78
N THR A 520 -43.35 -14.08 -1.94
CA THR A 520 -43.79 -14.72 -3.18
C THR A 520 -43.18 -16.12 -3.32
N ASP A 521 -44.00 -17.16 -3.19
CA ASP A 521 -43.61 -18.56 -3.44
C ASP A 521 -43.69 -18.97 -4.93
N GLN A 522 -44.18 -18.08 -5.79
CA GLN A 522 -44.44 -18.32 -7.22
C GLN A 522 -43.53 -17.51 -8.12
N SER A 523 -43.40 -17.93 -9.39
CA SER A 523 -42.53 -17.29 -10.38
C SER A 523 -43.02 -15.91 -10.85
N LEU A 524 -44.18 -15.43 -10.41
CA LEU A 524 -44.72 -14.11 -10.73
C LEU A 524 -45.30 -13.45 -9.48
N ILE A 525 -44.92 -12.19 -9.23
CA ILE A 525 -45.46 -11.41 -8.11
C ILE A 525 -46.88 -10.98 -8.44
N ARG A 526 -47.85 -11.45 -7.64
CA ARG A 526 -49.28 -11.19 -7.81
C ARG A 526 -49.66 -9.79 -7.35
N THR A 527 -50.64 -9.21 -8.02
CA THR A 527 -51.20 -7.89 -7.70
C THR A 527 -51.79 -7.84 -6.28
N GLU A 528 -52.34 -8.95 -5.79
CA GLU A 528 -52.90 -9.07 -4.43
C GLU A 528 -51.84 -8.85 -3.34
N ASP A 529 -50.63 -9.36 -3.54
CA ASP A 529 -49.56 -9.29 -2.54
C ASP A 529 -48.92 -7.90 -2.53
N VAL A 530 -48.80 -7.28 -3.72
CA VAL A 530 -48.43 -5.87 -3.86
C VAL A 530 -49.44 -4.97 -3.14
N SER A 531 -50.75 -5.19 -3.35
CA SER A 531 -51.80 -4.39 -2.70
C SER A 531 -51.74 -4.53 -1.17
N LYS A 532 -51.59 -5.75 -0.65
CA LYS A 532 -51.50 -6.00 0.81
C LYS A 532 -50.31 -5.27 1.45
N VAL A 533 -49.14 -5.31 0.81
CA VAL A 533 -47.93 -4.64 1.34
C VAL A 533 -48.09 -3.12 1.28
N LEU A 534 -48.59 -2.57 0.17
CA LEU A 534 -48.82 -1.12 0.03
C LEU A 534 -49.92 -0.60 0.98
N GLU A 535 -50.94 -1.39 1.29
CA GLU A 535 -51.99 -1.03 2.26
C GLU A 535 -51.47 -1.02 3.70
N ARG A 536 -50.61 -1.98 4.08
CA ARG A 536 -49.94 -1.98 5.40
C ARG A 536 -49.08 -0.73 5.61
N GLU A 537 -48.44 -0.25 4.56
CA GLU A 537 -47.64 0.97 4.57
C GLU A 537 -48.50 2.25 4.67
N LYS A 538 -49.71 2.26 4.13
CA LYS A 538 -50.66 3.37 4.33
C LYS A 538 -51.21 3.42 5.76
N LEU A 539 -51.29 2.27 6.43
CA LEU A 539 -51.85 2.13 7.78
C LEU A 539 -50.84 2.42 8.90
N THR A 540 -49.53 2.49 8.61
CA THR A 540 -48.52 2.90 9.58
C THR A 540 -48.46 4.44 9.63
N PRO A 541 -48.88 5.08 10.75
CA PRO A 541 -48.71 6.51 10.87
C PRO A 541 -47.22 6.81 10.99
N VAL A 542 -46.76 7.76 10.16
CA VAL A 542 -45.44 8.40 10.23
C VAL A 542 -45.19 8.83 11.68
N THR A 543 -44.36 8.08 12.41
CA THR A 543 -43.86 8.49 13.72
C THR A 543 -42.68 9.43 13.50
N SER A 544 -42.96 10.63 12.98
CA SER A 544 -42.07 11.77 13.17
C SER A 544 -42.36 12.35 14.55
N SER A 545 -41.35 12.30 15.40
CA SER A 545 -41.36 12.91 16.71
C SER A 545 -41.55 14.43 16.57
N GLY A 546 -42.59 14.96 17.21
CA GLY A 546 -42.70 16.39 17.53
C GLY A 546 -43.56 17.24 16.58
N ILE A 547 -44.82 17.40 16.99
CA ILE A 547 -45.66 18.61 17.01
C ILE A 547 -47.04 18.34 16.38
N ASN A 548 -48.04 18.26 17.26
CA ASN A 548 -49.49 18.44 17.07
C ASN A 548 -50.14 17.79 15.84
N GLY A 549 -50.83 16.68 16.08
CA GLY A 549 -51.69 16.01 15.12
C GLY A 549 -52.71 16.96 14.49
N SER A 550 -52.50 17.26 13.22
CA SER A 550 -53.57 17.60 12.29
C SER A 550 -53.96 16.31 11.57
N GLU A 551 -54.86 15.53 12.19
CA GLU A 551 -55.64 14.53 11.47
C GLU A 551 -56.37 15.25 10.31
N VAL A 552 -56.18 14.73 9.10
CA VAL A 552 -56.70 15.25 7.84
C VAL A 552 -58.21 15.51 7.95
N PHE A 553 -58.63 16.76 7.75
CA PHE A 553 -60.04 17.11 7.61
C PHE A 553 -60.53 16.68 6.22
N ASP A 554 -61.53 15.82 6.19
CA ASP A 554 -62.22 15.39 4.98
C ASP A 554 -63.07 16.55 4.44
N MET A 555 -62.56 17.28 3.44
CA MET A 555 -63.15 18.51 2.88
C MET A 555 -64.45 18.28 2.08
N ASN A 556 -64.88 17.03 1.90
CA ASN A 556 -66.07 16.68 1.11
C ASN A 556 -67.40 16.66 1.92
N ARG A 557 -67.40 17.12 3.18
CA ARG A 557 -68.58 17.13 4.06
C ARG A 557 -69.27 18.49 4.09
N THR A 558 -70.52 18.51 4.54
CA THR A 558 -71.24 19.77 4.73
C THR A 558 -70.66 20.56 5.92
N LEU A 559 -70.78 21.89 5.88
CA LEU A 559 -70.26 22.80 6.91
C LEU A 559 -70.80 22.47 8.32
N ASP A 560 -72.05 21.99 8.40
CA ASP A 560 -72.66 21.58 9.67
C ASP A 560 -72.08 20.27 10.24
N GLU A 561 -71.73 19.31 9.39
CA GLU A 561 -71.06 18.07 9.82
C GLU A 561 -69.64 18.34 10.30
N MET A 562 -68.92 19.24 9.64
CA MET A 562 -67.59 19.70 10.06
C MET A 562 -67.66 20.37 11.43
N ASN A 563 -68.64 21.26 11.63
CA ASN A 563 -68.85 21.94 12.90
C ASN A 563 -69.23 20.95 14.03
N ALA A 564 -70.08 19.97 13.75
CA ALA A 564 -70.44 18.93 14.72
C ALA A 564 -69.23 18.07 15.14
N GLU A 565 -68.36 17.73 14.19
CA GLU A 565 -67.16 16.96 14.46
C GLU A 565 -66.14 17.74 15.31
N ILE A 566 -65.90 19.02 14.99
CA ILE A 566 -65.04 19.92 15.77
C ILE A 566 -65.57 20.03 17.20
N VAL A 567 -66.88 20.23 17.36
CA VAL A 567 -67.53 20.34 18.68
C VAL A 567 -67.37 19.04 19.47
N ARG A 568 -67.58 17.86 18.86
CA ARG A 568 -67.38 16.56 19.52
C ARG A 568 -65.92 16.33 19.94
N ARG A 569 -64.94 16.70 19.11
CA ARG A 569 -63.51 16.56 19.46
C ARG A 569 -63.15 17.43 20.66
N VAL A 570 -63.60 18.69 20.67
CA VAL A 570 -63.32 19.62 21.78
C VAL A 570 -64.03 19.19 23.06
N LEU A 571 -65.26 18.68 22.96
CA LEU A 571 -65.97 18.08 24.10
C LEU A 571 -65.22 16.88 24.68
N LYS A 572 -64.66 16.01 23.84
CA LYS A 572 -63.86 14.86 24.26
C LYS A 572 -62.56 15.28 24.94
N GLN A 573 -61.91 16.35 24.46
CA GLN A 573 -60.72 16.92 25.10
C GLN A 573 -61.02 17.64 26.42
N CYS A 574 -62.28 18.04 26.64
CA CYS A 574 -62.71 18.77 27.84
C CYS A 574 -63.53 17.88 28.79
N ASP A 575 -63.40 16.55 28.71
CA ASP A 575 -64.11 15.55 29.52
C ASP A 575 -65.63 15.80 29.63
N GLY A 576 -66.27 16.22 28.54
CA GLY A 576 -67.71 16.45 28.48
C GLY A 576 -68.18 17.78 29.08
N ASN A 577 -67.28 18.67 29.53
CA ASN A 577 -67.65 19.97 30.07
C ASN A 577 -68.02 20.98 28.96
N GLN A 578 -69.31 21.11 28.68
CA GLN A 578 -69.86 21.99 27.63
C GLN A 578 -69.51 23.47 27.82
N THR A 579 -69.39 23.95 29.05
CA THR A 579 -69.07 25.36 29.33
C THR A 579 -67.62 25.69 28.99
N LEU A 580 -66.72 24.73 29.24
CA LEU A 580 -65.29 24.86 28.95
C LEU A 580 -65.01 24.71 27.46
N ALA A 581 -65.69 23.78 26.79
CA ALA A 581 -65.66 23.61 25.35
C ALA A 581 -66.18 24.86 24.60
N ALA A 582 -67.30 25.44 25.07
CA ALA A 582 -67.87 26.66 24.50
C ALA A 582 -66.90 27.85 24.60
N LYS A 583 -66.24 28.02 25.75
CA LYS A 583 -65.23 29.08 25.96
C LYS A 583 -64.01 28.88 25.06
N ARG A 584 -63.58 27.65 24.84
CA ARG A 584 -62.43 27.31 23.98
C ARG A 584 -62.72 27.51 22.50
N LEU A 585 -63.95 27.28 22.07
CA LEU A 585 -64.41 27.47 20.69
C LEU A 585 -64.90 28.90 20.39
N GLY A 586 -65.03 29.76 21.40
CA GLY A 586 -65.53 31.12 21.24
C GLY A 586 -67.02 31.22 20.88
N VAL A 587 -67.82 30.18 21.19
CA VAL A 587 -69.26 30.12 20.88
C VAL A 587 -70.12 30.01 22.14
N SER A 588 -71.42 30.29 22.04
CA SER A 588 -72.34 30.14 23.17
C SER A 588 -72.56 28.66 23.53
N ARG A 589 -72.89 28.40 24.81
CA ARG A 589 -73.20 27.05 25.31
C ARG A 589 -74.35 26.38 24.54
N THR A 590 -75.32 27.17 24.06
CA THR A 590 -76.45 26.68 23.26
C THR A 590 -76.02 26.17 21.88
N THR A 591 -75.01 26.77 21.26
CA THR A 591 -74.44 26.32 19.98
C THR A 591 -73.70 24.98 20.13
N VAL A 592 -72.90 24.82 21.20
CA VAL A 592 -72.24 23.54 21.52
C VAL A 592 -73.27 22.43 21.75
N TRP A 593 -74.36 22.72 22.47
CA TRP A 593 -75.44 21.75 22.69
C TRP A 593 -76.15 21.35 21.39
N ARG A 594 -76.41 22.31 20.49
CA ARG A 594 -77.06 22.06 19.19
C ARG A 594 -76.24 21.10 18.33
N TYR A 595 -74.93 21.34 18.22
CA TYR A 595 -74.02 20.51 17.43
C TYR A 595 -73.66 19.19 18.10
N ALA A 596 -73.83 19.05 19.42
CA ALA A 596 -73.64 17.80 20.13
C ALA A 596 -74.82 16.82 20.00
N LYS A 597 -76.00 17.29 19.55
CA LYS A 597 -77.23 16.50 19.42
C LYS A 597 -77.48 15.98 17.98
N ILE A 598 -76.72 16.50 17.01
CA ILE A 598 -76.65 16.04 15.62
C ILE A 598 -75.60 14.93 15.55
#